data_AF-A0A5K1F1I5-F1
#
_entry.id   AF-A0A5K1F1I5-F1
#
_cell.length_a   1.000
_cell.length_b   1.000
_cell.length_c   1.000
_cell.angle_alpha   90.00
_cell.angle_beta   90.00
_cell.angle_gamma   90.00
#
_symmetry.space_group_name_H-M   'P 1'
#
loop_
_entity.id
_entity.type
_entity.pdbx_description
1 polymer ?
#
loop_
_entity_poly.entity_id
_entity_poly.type
_entity_poly.pdbx_seq_one_letter_code
_entity_poly.pdbx_strand_id
1 'polypeptide(L)' 'TNSFVKIFSGVGHGWTMRYKAEDEAAMKKAELAHTHMIEWFTTYVH' A
#
# COMPACT_ATOMS: atom_id res chain seq x y z
N THR A 1 8.94 15.26 13.40
CA THR A 1 8.11 14.06 13.20
C THR A 1 8.18 13.68 11.75
N ASN A 2 8.64 12.47 11.43
CA ASN A 2 8.74 12.01 10.04
C ASN A 2 7.40 11.41 9.61
N SER A 3 6.55 12.26 9.03
CA SER A 3 5.26 11.82 8.46
C SER A 3 5.46 11.41 7.00
N PHE A 4 4.89 10.27 6.61
CA PHE A 4 4.96 9.73 5.26
C PHE A 4 3.54 9.57 4.67
N VAL A 5 3.32 10.10 3.47
CA VAL A 5 2.06 9.94 2.73
C VAL A 5 2.37 9.54 1.29
N LYS A 6 1.75 8.47 0.81
CA LYS A 6 1.83 8.00 -0.58
C LYS A 6 0.42 7.86 -1.15
N ILE A 7 0.18 8.45 -2.32
CA ILE A 7 -1.10 8.36 -3.05
C ILE A 7 -0.93 7.39 -4.22
N PHE A 8 -1.87 6.44 -4.34
CA PHE A 8 -1.95 5.49 -5.44
C PHE A 8 -3.18 5.80 -6.30
N SER A 9 -2.97 6.28 -7.53
CA SER A 9 -4.05 6.59 -8.47
C SER A 9 -4.47 5.35 -9.28
N GLY A 10 -5.69 5.38 -9.83
CA GLY A 10 -6.20 4.32 -10.71
C GLY A 10 -6.44 2.99 -10.00
N VAL A 11 -6.94 3.03 -8.76
CA VAL A 11 -7.39 1.89 -7.97
C VAL A 11 -8.75 2.21 -7.35
N GLY A 12 -9.59 1.20 -7.14
CA GLY A 12 -10.88 1.36 -6.49
C GLY A 12 -10.77 1.67 -4.99
N HIS A 13 -11.88 1.97 -4.32
CA HIS A 13 -11.88 2.09 -2.87
C HIS A 13 -11.64 0.72 -2.20
N GLY A 14 -10.90 0.69 -1.09
CA GLY A 14 -10.61 -0.54 -0.35
C GLY A 14 -9.68 -1.52 -1.08
N TRP A 15 -8.97 -1.04 -2.10
CA TRP A 15 -8.12 -1.82 -3.00
C TRP A 15 -6.97 -2.57 -2.31
N THR A 16 -6.58 -2.23 -1.08
CA THR A 16 -5.59 -3.00 -0.30
C THR A 16 -6.17 -4.21 0.41
N MET A 17 -7.50 -4.28 0.58
CA MET A 17 -8.21 -5.34 1.32
C MET A 17 -9.16 -6.16 0.44
N ARG A 18 -9.60 -5.58 -0.68
CA ARG A 18 -10.67 -6.11 -1.54
C ARG A 18 -10.31 -6.02 -3.02
N TYR A 19 -9.05 -6.26 -3.36
CA TYR A 19 -8.66 -6.36 -4.77
C TYR A 19 -9.15 -7.69 -5.36
N LYS A 20 -9.50 -7.66 -6.64
CA LYS A 20 -9.68 -8.87 -7.44
C LYS A 20 -8.30 -9.38 -7.83
N ALA A 21 -8.03 -10.67 -7.69
CA ALA A 21 -6.72 -11.24 -8.04
C ALA A 21 -6.40 -11.05 -9.54
N GLU A 22 -7.43 -10.91 -10.37
CA GLU A 22 -7.32 -10.66 -11.80
C GLU A 22 -6.98 -9.20 -12.15
N ASP A 23 -7.13 -8.27 -11.19
CA ASP A 23 -6.71 -6.87 -11.35
C ASP A 23 -5.25 -6.73 -10.90
N GLU A 24 -4.34 -7.12 -11.80
CA GLU A 24 -2.90 -7.10 -11.58
C GLU A 24 -2.38 -5.70 -11.19
N ALA A 25 -3.01 -4.64 -11.71
CA ALA A 25 -2.62 -3.26 -11.38
C ALA A 25 -2.97 -2.90 -9.94
N ALA A 26 -4.16 -3.29 -9.45
CA ALA A 26 -4.53 -3.13 -8.05
C ALA A 26 -3.67 -3.99 -7.13
N MET A 27 -3.41 -5.25 -7.50
CA MET A 27 -2.54 -6.18 -6.75
C MET A 27 -1.14 -5.61 -6.52
N LYS A 28 -0.44 -5.21 -7.59
CA LYS A 28 0.93 -4.69 -7.51
C LYS A 28 1.03 -3.44 -6.64
N LYS A 29 0.04 -2.55 -6.75
CA LYS A 29 0.00 -1.36 -5.90
C LYS A 29 -0.20 -1.78 -4.44
N ALA A 30 -0.93 -2.87 -4.16
CA ALA A 30 -1.38 -3.22 -2.81
C ALA A 30 -0.21 -3.84 -2.05
N GLU A 31 0.55 -4.68 -2.75
CA GLU A 31 1.86 -5.15 -2.33
C GLU A 31 2.81 -3.98 -2.04
N LEU A 32 2.92 -3.00 -2.95
CA LEU A 32 3.78 -1.83 -2.73
C LEU A 32 3.34 -1.00 -1.51
N ALA A 33 2.03 -0.80 -1.30
CA ALA A 33 1.50 -0.11 -0.13
C ALA A 33 1.81 -0.90 1.17
N HIS A 34 1.73 -2.22 1.13
CA HIS A 34 2.08 -3.09 2.25
C HIS A 34 3.57 -3.01 2.59
N THR A 35 4.45 -3.08 1.58
CA THR A 35 5.90 -2.95 1.76
C THR A 35 6.27 -1.60 2.39
N HIS A 36 5.76 -0.49 1.87
CA HIS A 36 6.03 0.83 2.48
C HIS A 36 5.59 0.90 3.96
N MET A 37 4.47 0.25 4.30
CA MET A 37 3.99 0.17 5.68
C MET A 37 4.95 -0.61 6.57
N ILE A 38 5.45 -1.77 6.12
CA ILE A 38 6.44 -2.57 6.86
C ILE A 38 7.74 -1.79 7.04
N GLU A 39 8.24 -1.16 5.99
CA GLU A 39 9.47 -0.35 6.04
C GLU A 39 9.33 0.81 7.02
N TRP A 40 8.19 1.49 6.99
CA TRP A 40 7.89 2.55 7.94
C TRP A 40 7.86 2.02 9.38
N PHE A 41 7.17 0.92 9.64
CA PHE A 41 7.14 0.32 10.98
C PHE A 41 8.54 -0.08 11.43
N THR A 42 9.30 -0.80 10.61
CA THR A 42 10.66 -1.24 10.92
C THR A 42 11.59 -0.06 11.24
N THR A 43 11.39 1.08 10.58
CA THR A 43 12.23 2.27 10.76
C THR A 43 11.86 3.08 12.00
N TYR A 44 10.57 3.18 12.31
CA TYR A 44 10.06 4.18 13.26
C TYR A 44 9.37 3.60 14.50
N VAL A 45 8.98 2.34 14.48
CA VAL A 45 8.31 1.65 15.58
C VAL A 45 9.18 0.45 15.98
N HIS A 46 9.75 0.53 17.18
CA HIS A 46 10.47 -0.59 17.81
C HIS A 46 9.60 -1.24 18.88
#